data_AF-A0A524E272-F1
#
_entry.id   AF-A0A524E272-F1
#
_cell.length_a   1.000
_cell.length_b   1.000
_cell.length_c   1.000
_cell.angle_alpha   90.00
_cell.angle_beta   90.00
_cell.angle_gamma   90.00
#
_symmetry.space_group_name_H-M   'P 1'
#
loop_
_entity.id
_entity.type
_entity.pdbx_description
1 polymer ?
#
loop_
_entity_poly.entity_id
_entity_poly.type
_entity_poly.pdbx_seq_one_letter_code
_entity_poly.pdbx_strand_id
1 'polypeptide(L)'
;NCPERGIWLAGGEGTVIRGNRMENCDSYGILLGTSTLDTTARQNVLVDNGGTCQVCDDGTDNVVVYNYYDDWTTPDANSDGIVDVPYDLDGDASNQDPYPLTAPDVDPPTSSTTTTSTTTSTQTSTTTTMNTEPLTIPPEMFLIAGAGVIVVIVIVAIAKRK
;
A
#
# COMPACT_ATOMS: atom_id res chain seq x y z
N ASN A 1 22.74 -17.86 4.96
CA ASN A 1 22.47 -18.51 3.67
C ASN A 1 21.27 -19.43 3.85
N CYS A 2 20.15 -19.03 3.25
CA CYS A 2 18.84 -19.64 3.33
C CYS A 2 18.54 -20.19 1.92
N PRO A 3 18.90 -21.45 1.63
CA PRO A 3 19.05 -21.91 0.24
C PRO A 3 17.72 -22.05 -0.54
N GLU A 4 16.57 -21.85 0.11
CA GLU A 4 15.29 -21.85 -0.59
C GLU A 4 14.32 -20.83 0.01
N ARG A 5 13.86 -21.05 1.26
CA ARG A 5 12.72 -20.34 1.84
C ARG A 5 13.00 -19.97 3.28
N GLY A 6 12.61 -18.77 3.70
CA GLY A 6 12.56 -18.40 5.10
C GLY A 6 11.35 -19.06 5.78
N ILE A 7 10.29 -18.29 6.02
CA ILE A 7 9.05 -18.77 6.61
C ILE A 7 7.99 -18.94 5.52
N TRP A 8 7.44 -20.14 5.40
CA TRP A 8 6.27 -20.40 4.56
C TRP A 8 5.09 -20.82 5.44
N LEU A 9 4.06 -19.98 5.49
CA LEU A 9 2.78 -20.33 6.11
C LEU A 9 1.82 -20.77 5.01
N ALA A 10 1.68 -22.08 4.81
CA ALA A 10 0.81 -22.61 3.76
C ALA A 10 -0.69 -22.28 3.99
N GLY A 11 -1.09 -22.12 5.25
CA GLY A 11 -2.43 -21.71 5.65
C GLY A 11 -2.57 -21.64 7.17
N GLY A 12 -3.68 -21.05 7.62
CA GLY A 12 -3.97 -20.85 9.04
C GLY A 12 -4.68 -19.53 9.29
N GLU A 13 -5.30 -19.40 10.47
CA GLU A 13 -6.04 -18.20 10.88
C GLU A 13 -5.42 -17.62 12.15
N GLY A 14 -5.32 -16.29 12.24
CA GLY A 14 -4.91 -15.61 13.48
C GLY A 14 -3.45 -15.87 13.89
N THR A 15 -2.58 -16.22 12.94
CA THR A 15 -1.16 -16.48 13.22
C THR A 15 -0.39 -15.17 13.39
N VAL A 16 0.64 -15.15 14.23
CA VAL A 16 1.52 -13.98 14.40
C VAL A 16 2.97 -14.38 14.13
N ILE A 17 3.56 -13.78 13.09
CA ILE A 17 4.97 -13.90 12.72
C ILE A 17 5.66 -12.60 13.14
N ARG A 18 6.48 -12.66 14.20
CA ARG A 18 7.15 -11.46 14.72
C ARG A 18 8.54 -11.71 15.27
N GLY A 19 9.40 -10.68 15.18
CA GLY A 19 10.72 -10.70 15.80
C GLY A 19 11.70 -11.69 15.17
N ASN A 20 11.48 -12.06 13.90
CA ASN A 20 12.37 -12.96 13.18
C ASN A 20 13.33 -12.16 12.32
N ARG A 21 14.56 -12.66 12.17
CA ARG A 21 15.52 -12.18 11.18
C ARG A 21 15.70 -13.23 10.10
N MET A 22 15.46 -12.87 8.85
CA MET A 22 15.62 -13.72 7.67
C MET A 22 16.58 -13.03 6.73
N GLU A 23 17.61 -13.74 6.29
CA GLU A 23 18.61 -13.15 5.42
C GLU A 23 19.16 -14.13 4.39
N ASN A 24 19.42 -13.62 3.19
CA ASN A 24 19.98 -14.37 2.05
C ASN A 24 19.12 -15.59 1.69
N CYS A 25 17.79 -15.41 1.57
CA CYS A 25 16.87 -16.44 1.08
C CYS A 25 16.69 -16.38 -0.45
N ASP A 26 16.97 -17.50 -1.12
CA ASP A 26 16.96 -17.58 -2.59
C ASP A 26 15.57 -17.41 -3.22
N SER A 27 14.47 -17.66 -2.50
CA SER A 27 13.11 -17.45 -3.00
C SER A 27 12.40 -16.30 -2.29
N TYR A 28 12.04 -16.49 -1.02
CA TYR A 28 11.32 -15.51 -0.22
C TYR A 28 11.75 -15.53 1.24
N GLY A 29 11.66 -14.37 1.89
CA GLY A 29 11.79 -14.26 3.35
C GLY A 29 10.56 -14.83 4.04
N ILE A 30 9.39 -14.26 3.77
CA ILE A 30 8.09 -14.75 4.28
C ILE A 30 7.13 -14.97 3.11
N LEU A 31 6.42 -16.10 3.09
CA LEU A 31 5.27 -16.33 2.21
C LEU A 31 4.03 -16.66 3.03
N LEU A 32 3.01 -15.80 2.94
CA LEU A 32 1.65 -16.06 3.41
C LEU A 32 0.87 -16.69 2.27
N GLY A 33 0.64 -18.00 2.35
CA GLY A 33 0.00 -18.74 1.27
C GLY A 33 -1.50 -18.45 1.14
N THR A 34 -2.10 -18.92 0.05
CA THR A 34 -3.51 -18.69 -0.33
C THR A 34 -4.57 -19.10 0.70
N SER A 35 -4.20 -19.89 1.72
CA SER A 35 -5.10 -20.33 2.79
C SER A 35 -4.79 -19.68 4.14
N THR A 36 -4.05 -18.58 4.13
CA THR A 36 -3.82 -17.74 5.32
C THR A 36 -4.93 -16.70 5.45
N LEU A 37 -5.41 -16.52 6.67
CA LEU A 37 -6.46 -15.56 7.03
C LEU A 37 -6.07 -14.84 8.33
N ASP A 38 -6.35 -13.54 8.43
CA ASP A 38 -6.15 -12.77 9.67
C ASP A 38 -4.75 -12.95 10.30
N THR A 39 -3.72 -13.18 9.47
CA THR A 39 -2.35 -13.40 9.95
C THR A 39 -1.62 -12.07 10.03
N THR A 40 -0.87 -11.86 11.12
CA THR A 40 -0.04 -10.66 11.31
C THR A 40 1.44 -10.97 11.15
N ALA A 41 2.11 -10.34 10.19
CA ALA A 41 3.57 -10.35 10.07
C ALA A 41 4.13 -8.96 10.45
N ARG A 42 4.84 -8.86 11.57
CA ARG A 42 5.35 -7.56 12.06
C ARG A 42 6.70 -7.65 12.75
N GLN A 43 7.46 -6.56 12.72
CA GLN A 43 8.75 -6.46 13.42
C GLN A 43 9.71 -7.60 13.04
N ASN A 44 9.70 -7.98 11.76
CA ASN A 44 10.69 -8.88 11.21
C ASN A 44 11.76 -8.09 10.47
N VAL A 45 12.96 -8.65 10.39
CA VAL A 45 14.11 -8.08 9.70
C VAL A 45 14.42 -8.92 8.48
N LEU A 46 14.20 -8.34 7.30
CA LEU A 46 14.32 -8.99 6.00
C LEU A 46 15.51 -8.36 5.26
N VAL A 47 16.55 -9.16 4.97
CA VAL A 47 17.81 -8.70 4.36
C VAL A 47 18.22 -9.59 3.20
N ASP A 48 18.41 -9.03 2.01
CA ASP A 48 18.83 -9.77 0.81
C ASP A 48 17.99 -11.04 0.59
N ASN A 49 16.69 -10.97 0.89
CA ASN A 49 15.75 -12.03 0.54
C ASN A 49 15.06 -11.65 -0.75
N GLY A 50 14.69 -12.65 -1.55
CA GLY A 50 13.81 -12.39 -2.68
C GLY A 50 14.47 -12.61 -4.02
N GLY A 51 14.74 -13.88 -4.35
CA GLY A 51 14.67 -14.25 -5.77
C GLY A 51 13.29 -13.94 -6.36
N THR A 52 12.26 -13.85 -5.52
CA THR A 52 10.91 -13.36 -5.88
C THR A 52 10.49 -12.14 -5.07
N CYS A 53 10.48 -12.22 -3.73
CA CYS A 53 9.98 -11.16 -2.84
C CYS A 53 10.61 -11.26 -1.44
N GLN A 54 10.67 -10.17 -0.69
CA GLN A 54 11.05 -10.20 0.73
C GLN A 54 9.92 -10.81 1.58
N VAL A 55 8.70 -10.31 1.36
CA VAL A 55 7.44 -10.83 1.91
C VAL A 55 6.43 -10.93 0.76
N CYS A 56 5.83 -12.10 0.59
CA CYS A 56 4.74 -12.34 -0.35
C CYS A 56 3.45 -12.63 0.41
N ASP A 57 2.33 -12.11 -0.10
CA ASP A 57 1.00 -12.35 0.45
C ASP A 57 0.00 -12.77 -0.62
N ASP A 58 -0.38 -14.04 -0.57
CA ASP A 58 -1.44 -14.63 -1.40
C ASP A 58 -2.73 -14.88 -0.58
N GLY A 59 -2.73 -14.53 0.70
CA GLY A 59 -3.82 -14.81 1.63
C GLY A 59 -4.93 -13.77 1.64
N THR A 60 -5.74 -13.78 2.70
CA THR A 60 -6.88 -12.86 2.87
C THR A 60 -6.79 -12.17 4.23
N ASP A 61 -7.12 -10.88 4.30
CA ASP A 61 -7.18 -10.10 5.55
C ASP A 61 -5.91 -10.19 6.42
N ASN A 62 -4.75 -10.42 5.79
CA ASN A 62 -3.47 -10.45 6.47
C ASN A 62 -2.97 -9.02 6.71
N VAL A 63 -2.26 -8.82 7.83
CA VAL A 63 -1.67 -7.54 8.21
C VAL A 63 -0.16 -7.67 8.20
N VAL A 64 0.50 -6.96 7.29
CA VAL A 64 1.96 -6.83 7.27
C VAL A 64 2.30 -5.41 7.68
N VAL A 65 3.07 -5.25 8.75
CA VAL A 65 3.32 -3.92 9.32
C VAL A 65 4.61 -3.86 10.14
N TYR A 66 5.33 -2.73 10.10
CA TYR A 66 6.53 -2.51 10.91
C TYR A 66 7.62 -3.55 10.68
N ASN A 67 7.82 -4.00 9.44
CA ASN A 67 8.96 -4.84 9.08
C ASN A 67 10.09 -3.96 8.53
N TYR A 68 11.33 -4.43 8.68
CA TYR A 68 12.50 -3.83 8.04
C TYR A 68 12.81 -4.57 6.74
N TYR A 69 12.99 -3.82 5.66
CA TYR A 69 13.40 -4.29 4.34
C TYR A 69 14.68 -3.55 3.95
N ASP A 70 15.76 -4.27 3.67
CA ASP A 70 17.07 -3.67 3.41
C ASP A 70 17.14 -2.88 2.09
N ASP A 71 16.22 -3.12 1.16
CA ASP A 71 16.05 -2.39 -0.09
C ASP A 71 15.03 -1.22 -0.01
N TRP A 72 14.41 -1.02 1.15
CA TRP A 72 13.39 0.02 1.36
C TRP A 72 13.54 0.73 2.69
N THR A 73 14.56 1.58 2.77
CA THR A 73 14.91 2.30 4.00
C THR A 73 14.72 3.82 3.91
N THR A 74 14.22 4.33 2.79
CA THR A 74 14.02 5.77 2.52
C THR A 74 12.82 5.99 1.60
N PRO A 75 12.15 7.16 1.64
CA PRO A 75 12.43 8.34 2.47
C PRO A 75 11.90 8.25 3.91
N ASP A 76 12.56 8.93 4.84
CA ASP A 76 12.09 9.20 6.22
C ASP A 76 12.35 10.70 6.51
N ALA A 77 11.41 11.54 6.06
CA ALA A 77 11.53 12.99 6.09
C ALA A 77 11.32 13.57 7.49
N ASN A 78 10.56 12.88 8.35
CA ASN A 78 10.27 13.32 9.71
C ASN A 78 11.26 12.73 10.75
N SER A 79 12.11 11.79 10.33
CA SER A 79 13.11 11.10 11.16
C SER A 79 12.51 10.36 12.36
N ASP A 80 11.31 9.78 12.19
CA ASP A 80 10.65 8.98 13.21
C ASP A 80 11.04 7.48 13.17
N GLY A 81 11.91 7.11 12.22
CA GLY A 81 12.38 5.75 12.03
C GLY A 81 11.48 4.90 11.13
N ILE A 82 10.41 5.47 10.58
CA ILE A 82 9.48 4.83 9.64
C ILE A 82 9.70 5.42 8.24
N VAL A 83 9.66 4.56 7.22
CA VAL A 83 9.68 5.01 5.83
C VAL A 83 8.33 5.64 5.48
N ASP A 84 8.35 6.87 4.96
CA ASP A 84 7.14 7.65 4.64
C ASP A 84 6.30 7.04 3.51
N VAL A 85 6.88 6.12 2.74
CA VAL A 85 6.22 5.45 1.60
C VAL A 85 6.01 3.97 1.95
N PRO A 86 4.78 3.44 1.80
CA PRO A 86 4.51 2.03 1.99
C PRO A 86 5.41 1.13 1.16
N TYR A 87 5.73 -0.05 1.68
CA TYR A 87 6.35 -1.13 0.92
C TYR A 87 5.24 -1.98 0.29
N ASP A 88 5.15 -2.00 -1.03
CA ASP A 88 4.19 -2.85 -1.74
C ASP A 88 4.63 -4.32 -1.65
N LEU A 89 3.71 -5.21 -1.26
CA LEU A 89 3.99 -6.64 -1.21
C LEU A 89 3.65 -7.30 -2.54
N ASP A 90 4.51 -8.22 -2.96
CA ASP A 90 4.18 -9.14 -4.04
C ASP A 90 3.15 -10.18 -3.59
N GLY A 91 2.44 -10.76 -4.56
CA GLY A 91 1.41 -11.79 -4.34
C GLY A 91 0.03 -11.36 -4.81
N ASP A 92 -0.95 -12.24 -4.63
CA ASP A 92 -2.32 -12.04 -5.13
C ASP A 92 -3.18 -11.11 -4.24
N ALA A 93 -2.78 -10.86 -2.98
CA ALA A 93 -3.59 -10.12 -2.01
C ALA A 93 -3.58 -8.58 -2.22
N SER A 94 -2.67 -8.05 -3.04
CA SER A 94 -2.47 -6.60 -3.21
C SER A 94 -2.26 -5.88 -1.86
N ASN A 95 -1.45 -6.46 -0.98
CA ASN A 95 -1.16 -5.96 0.37
C ASN A 95 0.06 -5.02 0.37
N GLN A 96 0.26 -4.29 1.46
CA GLN A 96 1.40 -3.38 1.65
C GLN A 96 1.79 -3.31 3.12
N ASP A 97 3.06 -3.04 3.43
CA ASP A 97 3.48 -2.59 4.77
C ASP A 97 3.38 -1.05 4.79
N PRO A 98 2.38 -0.46 5.47
CA PRO A 98 2.20 0.99 5.49
C PRO A 98 3.23 1.72 6.37
N TYR A 99 3.98 1.00 7.19
CA TYR A 99 4.95 1.58 8.12
C TYR A 99 6.28 0.79 8.13
N PRO A 100 7.01 0.71 6.99
CA PRO A 100 8.29 0.01 6.94
C PRO A 100 9.31 0.69 7.87
N LEU A 101 10.20 -0.07 8.48
CA LEU A 101 11.24 0.46 9.35
C LEU A 101 12.47 0.91 8.54
N THR A 102 13.07 2.03 8.91
CA THR A 102 14.30 2.55 8.27
C THR A 102 15.57 1.81 8.65
N ALA A 103 15.57 1.12 9.81
CA ALA A 103 16.69 0.32 10.30
C ALA A 103 16.17 -0.88 11.12
N PRO A 104 16.95 -1.98 11.23
CA PRO A 104 16.48 -3.22 11.85
C PRO A 104 16.24 -3.11 13.36
N ASP A 105 16.88 -2.14 14.02
CA ASP A 105 16.83 -1.92 15.47
C ASP A 105 15.90 -0.75 15.86
N VAL A 106 15.07 -0.25 14.92
CA VAL A 106 14.06 0.75 15.23
C VAL A 106 12.91 0.08 15.97
N ASP A 107 12.65 0.54 17.19
CA ASP A 107 11.43 0.18 17.90
C ASP A 107 10.25 0.89 17.22
N PRO A 108 9.22 0.17 16.73
CA PRO A 108 8.03 0.82 16.22
C PRO A 108 7.38 1.62 17.35
N PRO A 109 6.65 2.70 17.03
CA PRO A 109 5.96 3.48 18.03
C PRO A 109 5.06 2.55 18.84
N THR A 110 5.46 2.30 20.10
CA THR A 110 4.61 1.60 21.04
C THR A 110 3.32 2.39 21.08
N SER A 111 2.18 1.73 20.90
CA SER A 111 0.87 2.36 21.07
C SER A 111 0.71 2.80 22.53
N SER A 112 1.44 3.83 22.96
CA SER A 112 0.98 4.70 24.00
C SER A 112 -0.29 5.29 23.44
N THR A 113 -1.40 5.03 24.12
CA THR A 113 -2.67 5.69 23.90
C THR A 113 -2.43 7.19 23.98
N THR A 114 -2.01 7.79 22.86
CA THR A 114 -2.08 9.23 22.68
C THR A 114 -3.56 9.47 22.62
N THR A 115 -4.12 9.83 23.76
CA THR A 115 -5.39 10.52 23.84
C THR A 115 -5.22 11.75 22.96
N THR A 116 -5.51 11.61 21.67
CA THR A 116 -5.69 12.72 20.76
C THR A 116 -6.86 13.46 21.36
N SER A 117 -6.54 14.44 22.20
CA SER A 117 -7.45 15.52 22.51
C SER A 117 -7.69 16.18 21.17
N THR A 118 -8.75 15.75 20.50
CA THR A 118 -9.28 16.35 19.30
C THR A 118 -9.57 17.79 19.66
N THR A 119 -8.58 18.65 19.45
CA THR A 119 -8.80 20.09 19.52
C THR A 119 -9.47 20.38 18.21
N THR A 120 -10.80 20.27 18.21
CA THR A 120 -11.67 20.77 17.15
C THR A 120 -11.37 22.24 16.99
N SER A 121 -10.41 22.58 16.13
CA SER A 121 -10.29 23.91 15.58
C SER A 121 -11.51 24.10 14.70
N THR A 122 -12.51 24.78 15.25
CA THR A 122 -13.62 25.36 14.51
C THR A 122 -13.02 26.22 13.41
N GLN A 123 -12.95 25.70 12.18
CA GLN A 123 -12.77 26.53 11.00
C GLN A 123 -14.00 27.44 10.92
N THR A 124 -13.81 28.70 11.29
CA THR A 124 -14.71 29.78 10.93
C THR A 124 -14.68 29.91 9.42
N SER A 125 -15.66 29.28 8.75
CA SER A 125 -15.99 29.57 7.36
C SER A 125 -16.20 31.07 7.22
N THR A 126 -15.23 31.75 6.62
CA THR A 126 -15.42 33.14 6.21
C THR A 126 -16.31 33.10 4.98
N THR A 127 -17.61 33.31 5.17
CA THR A 127 -18.55 33.57 4.09
C THR A 127 -18.08 34.80 3.34
N THR A 128 -17.38 34.59 2.23
CA THR A 128 -17.11 35.65 1.25
C THR A 128 -18.43 35.94 0.56
N THR A 129 -19.04 37.07 0.89
CA THR A 129 -20.15 37.65 0.12
C THR A 129 -19.67 37.86 -1.30
N MET A 130 -20.14 37.01 -2.23
CA MET A 130 -19.96 37.22 -3.66
C MET A 130 -20.78 38.45 -4.06
N ASN A 131 -20.12 39.61 -4.08
CA ASN A 131 -20.61 40.74 -4.86
C ASN A 131 -20.58 40.30 -6.33
N THR A 132 -21.76 40.19 -6.93
CA THR A 132 -21.97 39.99 -8.36
C THR A 132 -21.43 41.19 -9.13
N GLU A 133 -20.14 41.16 -9.45
CA GLU A 133 -19.56 41.86 -10.60
C GLU A 133 -19.66 40.92 -11.81
N PRO A 134 -20.26 41.34 -12.94
CA PRO A 134 -20.36 40.49 -14.13
C PRO A 134 -18.96 40.23 -14.72
N LEU A 135 -18.57 38.96 -14.81
CA LEU A 135 -17.35 38.55 -15.51
C LEU A 135 -17.44 38.96 -16.98
N THR A 136 -16.62 39.94 -17.35
CA THR A 136 -16.36 40.29 -18.75
C THR A 136 -15.32 39.31 -19.30
N ILE A 137 -15.77 38.36 -20.11
CA ILE A 137 -14.90 37.39 -20.78
C ILE A 137 -14.23 38.11 -21.97
N PRO A 138 -12.89 38.13 -22.06
CA PRO A 138 -12.20 38.71 -23.21
C PRO A 138 -12.51 37.89 -24.48
N PRO A 139 -12.76 38.53 -25.63
CA PRO A 139 -13.24 37.88 -26.86
C PRO A 139 -12.22 36.96 -27.57
N GLU A 140 -11.09 36.62 -26.96
CA GLU A 140 -10.02 35.87 -27.62
C GLU A 140 -10.00 34.36 -27.34
N MET A 141 -10.99 33.82 -26.61
CA MET A 141 -11.02 32.40 -26.19
C MET A 141 -11.88 31.47 -27.07
N PHE A 142 -12.24 31.87 -28.29
CA PHE A 142 -12.96 30.98 -29.21
C PHE A 142 -12.15 30.69 -30.47
N LEU A 143 -11.44 29.56 -30.49
CA LEU A 143 -11.15 28.76 -31.70
C LEU A 143 -10.28 27.55 -31.36
N ILE A 144 -10.88 26.39 -31.04
CA ILE A 144 -10.48 25.10 -31.64
C ILE A 144 -11.73 24.23 -31.77
N ALA A 145 -12.02 23.87 -33.01
CA ALA A 145 -13.12 23.03 -33.45
C ALA A 145 -12.67 21.57 -33.67
N GLY A 146 -13.59 20.64 -33.41
CA GLY A 146 -13.65 19.27 -33.98
C GLY A 146 -12.67 18.25 -33.39
N ALA A 147 -12.96 16.96 -33.24
CA ALA A 147 -14.07 16.08 -33.61
C ALA A 147 -14.03 14.91 -32.61
N GLY A 148 -15.14 14.40 -32.07
CA GLY A 148 -16.02 13.48 -32.79
C GLY A 148 -15.56 12.03 -32.67
N VAL A 149 -15.80 11.37 -31.53
CA VAL A 149 -15.87 9.90 -31.46
C VAL A 149 -17.02 9.50 -30.54
N ILE A 150 -18.16 9.21 -31.17
CA ILE A 150 -19.26 8.44 -30.59
C ILE A 150 -18.96 6.98 -30.96
N VAL A 151 -18.66 6.13 -29.97
CA VAL A 151 -18.68 4.67 -30.17
C VAL A 151 -19.90 4.12 -29.45
N VAL A 152 -20.96 3.97 -30.23
CA VAL A 152 -22.13 3.14 -29.91
C VAL A 152 -21.75 1.70 -30.27
N ILE A 153 -21.64 0.81 -29.27
CA ILE A 153 -21.64 -0.63 -29.51
C ILE A 153 -22.97 -1.16 -28.96
N VAL A 154 -23.94 -1.31 -29.86
CA VAL A 154 -25.18 -2.05 -29.61
C VAL A 154 -25.15 -3.35 -30.41
N ILE A 155 -24.92 -4.42 -29.66
CA ILE A 155 -25.39 -5.82 -29.71
C ILE A 155 -26.18 -6.33 -30.94
N VAL A 156 -25.90 -7.60 -31.26
CA VAL A 156 -26.75 -8.68 -31.82
C VAL A 156 -26.59 -8.97 -33.33
N ALA A 157 -26.03 -10.15 -33.62
CA ALA A 157 -26.48 -10.95 -34.77
C ALA A 157 -26.42 -12.45 -34.44
N ILE A 158 -27.60 -12.98 -34.11
CA ILE A 158 -27.95 -14.39 -34.10
C ILE A 158 -28.11 -14.89 -35.55
N ALA A 159 -27.65 -16.13 -35.78
CA ALA A 159 -28.04 -17.09 -36.83
C ALA A 159 -27.46 -16.95 -38.26
N LYS A 160 -26.86 -18.03 -38.79
CA LYS A 160 -27.55 -19.19 -39.41
C LYS A 160 -26.58 -20.27 -39.92
N ARG A 161 -26.90 -21.52 -39.56
CA ARG A 161 -26.94 -22.77 -40.35
C ARG A 161 -25.92 -22.99 -41.49
N LYS A 162 -25.16 -24.08 -41.40
CA LYS A 162 -25.29 -25.24 -42.30
C LYS A 162 -25.24 -26.53 -41.50
#